data_AF-W7TS31-F1
#
_entry.id   AF-W7TS31-F1
#
_cell.length_a   1.000
_cell.length_b   1.000
_cell.length_c   1.000
_cell.angle_alpha   90.00
_cell.angle_beta   90.00
_cell.angle_gamma   90.00
#
_symmetry.space_group_name_H-M   'P 1'
#
loop_
_entity.id
_entity.type
_entity.pdbx_description
1 polymer ?
#
loop_
_entity_poly.entity_id
_entity_poly.type
_entity_poly.pdbx_seq_one_letter_code
_entity_poly.pdbx_strand_id
1 'polypeptide(L)'
;MGHRTESEQVIKALVRAFERTDRGVIHKVHHAFEIGLGHVAKVGACALAVLIKGHHLYVANAGDCRAVIGKRSPPPKEKAAGGKRGKKASPVSGTGRGGDYHAVALSEDHNAKLPKEASALAQAHPGEPDIVKCKHANACYVKGRLQPTRALGDAYLKYSEFNGRPNRSDSSAGRYIPPPYTPPYITATPEVRVYEDILDDPSAEFVILASDGVWDLCSNEEAVRFVGRAIADGDSMHVSQRLIAHALQCRAKDLGMTVEELRALPPGKSRRSKHDDMTALVVMLQGGAAGVEPECAAANPQDGKVDTSIDPTIPPEEWGEGGTAMG
;
A
#
# COMPACT_ATOMS: atom_id res chain seq x y z
N MET A 1 15.98 20.49 20.32
CA MET A 1 16.64 20.35 19.00
C MET A 1 16.92 18.90 18.59
N GLY A 2 16.95 17.90 19.49
CA GLY A 2 17.30 16.50 19.15
C GLY A 2 16.18 15.62 18.53
N HIS A 3 14.89 15.87 18.79
CA HIS A 3 13.82 15.03 18.23
C HIS A 3 13.62 15.21 16.72
N ARG A 4 13.71 16.44 16.22
CA ARG A 4 13.56 16.74 14.78
C ARG A 4 14.62 16.04 13.93
N THR A 5 15.84 15.94 14.46
CA THR A 5 16.94 15.21 13.80
C THR A 5 16.74 13.70 13.79
N GLU A 6 16.06 13.13 14.79
CA GLU A 6 15.78 11.69 14.84
C GLU A 6 14.70 11.30 13.83
N SER A 7 13.58 12.04 13.78
CA SER A 7 12.51 11.78 12.81
C SER A 7 13.02 11.88 11.36
N GLU A 8 13.89 12.86 11.08
CA GLU A 8 14.57 12.98 9.79
C GLU A 8 15.46 11.78 9.46
N GLN A 9 16.19 11.23 10.44
CA GLN A 9 16.99 10.02 10.26
C GLN A 9 16.11 8.80 9.96
N VAL A 10 14.98 8.65 10.66
CA VAL A 10 14.01 7.56 10.42
C VAL A 10 13.39 7.67 9.03
N ILE A 11 12.98 8.87 8.60
CA ILE A 11 12.47 9.11 7.24
C ILE A 11 13.52 8.70 6.19
N LYS A 12 14.77 9.15 6.35
CA LYS A 12 15.87 8.79 5.44
C LYS A 12 16.14 7.27 5.43
N ALA A 13 16.02 6.61 6.57
CA ALA A 13 16.18 5.17 6.68
C ALA A 13 15.06 4.41 5.95
N LEU A 14 13.80 4.84 6.11
CA LEU A 14 12.65 4.24 5.42
C LEU A 14 12.76 4.40 3.89
N VAL A 15 13.08 5.60 3.41
CA VAL A 15 13.32 5.84 1.98
C VAL A 15 14.43 4.94 1.45
N ARG A 16 15.57 4.89 2.15
CA ARG A 16 16.70 4.04 1.77
C ARG A 16 16.33 2.56 1.76
N ALA A 17 15.49 2.10 2.69
CA ALA A 17 15.06 0.71 2.77
C ALA A 17 14.24 0.31 1.53
N PHE A 18 13.29 1.14 1.11
CA PHE A 18 12.51 0.91 -0.12
C PHE A 18 13.40 0.89 -1.35
N GLU A 19 14.27 1.89 -1.50
CA GLU A 19 15.16 1.99 -2.68
C GLU A 19 16.19 0.85 -2.73
N ARG A 20 16.74 0.44 -1.58
CA ARG A 20 17.65 -0.72 -1.50
C ARG A 20 16.92 -2.01 -1.85
N THR A 21 15.68 -2.17 -1.37
CA THR A 21 14.85 -3.34 -1.69
C THR A 21 14.56 -3.39 -3.19
N ASP A 22 14.19 -2.27 -3.80
CA ASP A 22 13.96 -2.18 -5.24
C ASP A 22 15.21 -2.53 -6.04
N ARG A 23 16.37 -1.95 -5.71
CA ARG A 23 17.64 -2.30 -6.37
C ARG A 23 17.96 -3.77 -6.26
N GLY A 24 17.74 -4.39 -5.10
CA GLY A 24 17.94 -5.82 -4.90
C GLY A 24 17.01 -6.69 -5.76
N VAL A 25 15.75 -6.28 -5.92
CA VAL A 25 14.79 -6.93 -6.82
C VAL A 25 15.22 -6.76 -8.28
N ILE A 26 15.53 -5.54 -8.70
CA ILE A 26 15.93 -5.21 -10.08
C ILE A 26 17.21 -5.96 -10.47
N HIS A 27 18.19 -6.09 -9.57
CA HIS A 27 19.39 -6.88 -9.81
C HIS A 27 19.06 -8.34 -10.15
N LYS A 28 18.13 -8.97 -9.42
CA LYS A 28 17.67 -10.34 -9.73
C LYS A 28 16.88 -10.42 -11.03
N VAL A 29 16.05 -9.40 -11.30
CA VAL A 29 15.27 -9.29 -12.55
C VAL A 29 16.20 -9.17 -13.76
N HIS A 30 17.31 -8.46 -13.65
CA HIS A 30 18.30 -8.31 -14.73
C HIS A 30 18.82 -9.67 -15.22
N HIS A 31 19.37 -10.48 -14.33
CA HIS A 31 19.88 -11.81 -14.66
C HIS A 31 18.83 -12.70 -15.34
N ALA A 32 17.59 -12.67 -14.82
CA ALA A 32 16.49 -13.44 -15.40
C ALA A 32 16.07 -12.89 -16.79
N PHE A 33 16.09 -11.56 -16.97
CA PHE A 33 15.76 -10.92 -18.23
C PHE A 33 16.75 -11.28 -19.34
N GLU A 34 18.05 -11.29 -19.04
CA GLU A 34 19.12 -11.62 -20.00
C GLU A 34 19.05 -13.06 -20.52
N ILE A 35 18.61 -14.01 -19.70
CA ILE A 35 18.40 -15.41 -20.11
C ILE A 35 17.05 -15.66 -20.80
N GLY A 36 16.33 -14.60 -21.21
CA GLY A 36 15.10 -14.69 -21.99
C GLY A 36 13.81 -14.78 -21.16
N LEU A 37 13.85 -14.54 -19.84
CA LEU A 37 12.65 -14.51 -19.00
C LEU A 37 12.06 -13.10 -18.91
N GLY A 38 11.91 -12.39 -20.02
CA GLY A 38 11.54 -10.97 -20.01
C GLY A 38 10.20 -10.63 -19.35
N HIS A 39 9.36 -11.63 -19.06
CA HIS A 39 8.16 -11.43 -18.26
C HIS A 39 8.44 -10.96 -16.83
N VAL A 40 9.61 -11.28 -16.27
CA VAL A 40 10.04 -10.87 -14.92
C VAL A 40 10.17 -9.35 -14.78
N ALA A 41 10.47 -8.64 -15.88
CA ALA A 41 10.57 -7.18 -15.87
C ALA A 41 9.22 -6.49 -15.58
N LYS A 42 8.09 -7.19 -15.77
CA LYS A 42 6.73 -6.68 -15.46
C LYS A 42 6.26 -7.00 -14.05
N VAL A 43 7.08 -7.73 -13.27
CA VAL A 43 6.71 -8.09 -11.91
C VAL A 43 7.01 -6.90 -11.01
N GLY A 44 6.03 -6.48 -10.24
CA GLY A 44 6.15 -5.40 -9.29
C GLY A 44 5.12 -5.53 -8.17
N ALA A 45 5.25 -4.68 -7.17
CA ALA A 45 4.38 -4.67 -6.00
C ALA A 45 4.27 -3.26 -5.41
N CYS A 46 3.06 -2.89 -5.01
CA CYS A 46 2.85 -1.79 -4.07
C CYS A 46 3.45 -2.19 -2.70
N ALA A 47 3.95 -1.21 -1.95
CA ALA A 47 4.51 -1.42 -0.63
C ALA A 47 4.03 -0.32 0.33
N LEU A 48 3.44 -0.75 1.44
CA LEU A 48 2.99 0.10 2.53
C LEU A 48 3.61 -0.41 3.83
N ALA A 49 4.29 0.48 4.55
CA ALA A 49 4.89 0.19 5.84
C ALA A 49 4.45 1.21 6.88
N VAL A 50 4.11 0.72 8.07
CA VAL A 50 3.89 1.54 9.26
C VAL A 50 4.93 1.18 10.30
N LEU A 51 5.64 2.18 10.82
CA LEU A 51 6.64 2.03 11.88
C LEU A 51 6.21 2.86 13.08
N ILE A 52 6.14 2.22 14.24
CA ILE A 52 5.93 2.90 15.53
C ILE A 52 7.30 2.96 16.22
N LYS A 53 7.77 4.17 16.52
CA LYS A 53 9.04 4.39 17.24
C LYS A 53 8.89 5.53 18.24
N GLY A 54 8.95 5.20 19.53
CA GLY A 54 8.60 6.14 20.60
C GLY A 54 7.13 6.58 20.46
N HIS A 55 6.88 7.89 20.51
CA HIS A 55 5.55 8.49 20.35
C HIS A 55 5.21 8.83 18.89
N HIS A 56 6.04 8.40 17.93
CA HIS A 56 5.87 8.70 16.53
C HIS A 56 5.36 7.50 15.74
N LEU A 57 4.40 7.77 14.85
CA LEU A 57 3.96 6.83 13.83
C LEU A 57 4.40 7.32 12.45
N TYR A 58 5.20 6.50 11.77
CA TYR A 58 5.69 6.76 10.42
C TYR A 58 4.93 5.89 9.43
N VAL A 59 4.45 6.47 8.34
CA VAL A 59 3.79 5.74 7.25
C VAL A 59 4.56 5.98 5.96
N ALA A 60 5.16 4.92 5.42
CA ALA A 60 5.86 4.93 4.14
C ALA A 60 5.03 4.19 3.09
N ASN A 61 4.59 4.88 2.04
CA ASN A 61 3.74 4.31 0.99
C ASN A 61 4.36 4.48 -0.40
N ALA A 62 4.45 3.40 -1.17
CA ALA A 62 4.78 3.36 -2.58
C ALA A 62 3.74 2.51 -3.32
N GLY A 63 2.73 3.17 -3.90
CA GLY A 63 1.59 2.52 -4.56
C GLY A 63 0.25 2.99 -4.01
N ASP A 64 -0.79 2.22 -4.28
CA ASP A 64 -2.19 2.49 -3.95
C ASP A 64 -2.77 1.54 -2.88
N CYS A 65 -1.89 0.92 -2.10
CA CYS A 65 -2.25 0.49 -0.75
C CYS A 65 -2.45 1.70 0.16
N ARG A 66 -3.26 1.55 1.22
CA ARG A 66 -3.57 2.66 2.13
C ARG A 66 -3.56 2.26 3.60
N ALA A 67 -3.02 3.16 4.43
CA ALA A 67 -3.16 3.14 5.89
C ALA A 67 -4.23 4.14 6.33
N VAL A 68 -5.14 3.72 7.21
CA VAL A 68 -6.24 4.54 7.73
C VAL A 68 -6.34 4.32 9.24
N ILE A 69 -6.33 5.38 10.02
CA ILE A 69 -6.54 5.29 11.48
C ILE A 69 -8.02 5.42 11.81
N GLY A 70 -8.47 4.59 12.74
CA GLY A 70 -9.79 4.66 13.33
C GLY A 70 -9.76 5.41 14.65
N LYS A 71 -10.51 6.53 14.70
CA LYS A 71 -10.60 7.36 15.90
C LYS A 71 -12.00 7.29 16.51
N ARG A 72 -12.11 7.03 17.81
CA ARG A 72 -13.38 7.05 18.54
C ARG A 72 -13.91 8.47 18.59
N SER A 73 -15.13 8.67 18.12
CA SER A 73 -15.86 9.93 18.22
C SER A 73 -16.24 10.20 19.68
N PRO A 74 -16.20 11.47 20.12
CA PRO A 74 -16.68 11.84 21.45
C PRO A 74 -18.16 11.47 21.61
N PRO A 75 -18.62 11.15 22.84
CA PRO A 75 -20.03 10.90 23.08
C PRO A 75 -20.87 12.11 22.64
N PRO A 76 -22.08 11.89 22.10
CA PRO A 76 -22.97 13.00 21.76
C PRO A 76 -23.16 13.88 22.99
N LYS A 77 -22.89 15.18 22.87
CA LYS A 77 -23.26 16.14 23.92
C LYS A 77 -24.76 16.00 24.14
N GLU A 78 -25.19 15.67 25.35
CA GLU A 78 -26.62 15.67 25.70
C GLU A 78 -27.18 17.03 25.28
N LYS A 79 -28.11 17.02 24.31
CA LYS A 79 -28.86 18.23 23.99
C LYS A 79 -29.66 18.54 25.25
N ALA A 80 -29.33 19.65 25.89
CA ALA A 80 -30.15 20.23 26.96
C ALA A 80 -31.62 20.15 26.53
N ALA A 81 -32.44 19.51 27.35
CA ALA A 81 -33.84 19.24 27.06
C ALA A 81 -34.56 20.54 26.68
N GLY A 82 -34.76 20.74 25.37
CA GLY A 82 -35.24 22.00 24.82
C GLY A 82 -35.97 21.79 23.48
N GLY A 83 -37.15 21.17 23.57
CA GLY A 83 -38.31 21.37 22.69
C GLY A 83 -38.15 21.31 21.16
N LYS A 84 -38.58 20.19 20.54
CA LYS A 84 -39.78 20.07 19.66
C LYS A 84 -39.76 18.73 18.92
N ARG A 85 -40.88 17.99 18.99
CA ARG A 85 -41.10 16.69 18.32
C ARG A 85 -41.17 16.88 16.80
N GLY A 86 -40.09 16.51 16.10
CA GLY A 86 -40.05 16.26 14.65
C GLY A 86 -40.01 14.76 14.35
N LYS A 87 -40.61 14.36 13.23
CA LYS A 87 -40.92 12.97 12.81
C LYS A 87 -39.75 11.97 12.99
N LYS A 88 -40.05 10.85 13.65
CA LYS A 88 -39.16 9.69 13.82
C LYS A 88 -38.86 9.04 12.46
N ALA A 89 -37.59 9.00 12.06
CA ALA A 89 -37.08 7.94 11.20
C ALA A 89 -36.91 6.68 12.05
N SER A 90 -37.20 5.51 11.46
CA SER A 90 -37.21 4.21 12.11
C SER A 90 -35.88 3.88 12.82
N PRO A 91 -35.92 3.27 14.01
CA PRO A 91 -34.72 2.86 14.72
C PRO A 91 -34.16 1.59 14.07
N VAL A 92 -32.93 1.64 13.57
CA VAL A 92 -32.12 0.43 13.43
C VAL A 92 -31.78 -0.01 14.84
N SER A 93 -32.41 -1.11 15.25
CA SER A 93 -32.18 -1.80 16.51
C SER A 93 -30.78 -2.40 16.54
N GLY A 94 -29.94 -1.88 17.42
CA GLY A 94 -28.64 -2.43 17.76
C GLY A 94 -28.15 -1.76 19.04
N THR A 95 -28.58 -2.29 20.18
CA THR A 95 -28.16 -1.85 21.52
C THR A 95 -26.74 -2.35 21.80
N GLY A 96 -25.74 -1.70 21.22
CA GLY A 96 -24.33 -1.85 21.59
C GLY A 96 -23.86 -0.58 22.30
N ARG A 97 -22.99 -0.72 23.30
CA ARG A 97 -22.26 0.42 23.93
C ARG A 97 -21.16 0.96 23.01
N GLY A 98 -21.37 0.88 21.69
CA GLY A 98 -20.38 1.21 20.67
C GLY A 98 -20.31 2.72 20.48
N GLY A 99 -19.18 3.33 20.84
CA GLY A 99 -18.87 4.69 20.40
C GLY A 99 -18.90 4.77 18.87
N ASP A 100 -19.28 5.93 18.34
CA ASP A 100 -19.13 6.17 16.89
C ASP A 100 -17.64 6.29 16.55
N TYR A 101 -17.24 5.99 15.32
CA TYR A 101 -15.84 6.07 14.87
C TYR A 101 -15.75 6.87 13.57
N HIS A 102 -14.67 7.61 13.41
CA HIS A 102 -14.35 8.31 12.18
C HIS A 102 -12.95 7.94 11.67
N ALA A 103 -12.81 7.95 10.34
CA ALA A 103 -11.59 7.58 9.67
C ALA A 103 -10.71 8.78 9.39
N VAL A 104 -9.39 8.61 9.52
CA VAL A 104 -8.40 9.57 9.02
C VAL A 104 -7.38 8.80 8.18
N ALA A 105 -7.22 9.18 6.91
CA ALA A 105 -6.24 8.56 6.02
C ALA A 105 -4.83 8.97 6.47
N LEU A 106 -3.97 7.98 6.72
CA LEU A 106 -2.57 8.19 7.11
C LEU A 106 -1.61 8.21 5.91
N SER A 107 -2.06 7.74 4.74
CA SER A 107 -1.31 7.78 3.48
C SER A 107 -2.21 8.25 2.33
N GLU A 108 -1.60 8.80 1.28
CA GLU A 108 -2.25 9.02 -0.02
C GLU A 108 -1.92 7.86 -0.96
N ASP A 109 -2.88 7.52 -1.82
CA ASP A 109 -2.68 6.56 -2.91
C ASP A 109 -1.79 7.18 -4.00
N HIS A 110 -0.93 6.36 -4.58
CA HIS A 110 -0.11 6.73 -5.74
C HIS A 110 -0.62 6.00 -6.98
N ASN A 111 -1.63 6.58 -7.64
CA ASN A 111 -2.30 5.99 -8.79
C ASN A 111 -2.52 7.02 -9.90
N ALA A 112 -2.33 6.63 -11.15
CA ALA A 112 -2.46 7.49 -12.33
C ALA A 112 -3.87 8.06 -12.54
N LYS A 113 -4.90 7.51 -11.87
CA LYS A 113 -6.26 8.09 -11.86
C LYS A 113 -6.35 9.39 -11.04
N LEU A 114 -5.37 9.66 -10.18
CA LEU A 114 -5.39 10.81 -9.28
C LEU A 114 -4.80 12.05 -9.97
N PRO A 115 -5.48 13.21 -9.92
CA PRO A 115 -5.01 14.42 -10.59
C PRO A 115 -3.60 14.85 -10.17
N LYS A 116 -3.23 14.69 -8.89
CA LYS A 116 -1.90 15.03 -8.37
C LYS A 116 -0.81 14.22 -9.07
N GLU A 117 -0.97 12.90 -9.14
CA GLU A 117 0.00 12.00 -9.76
C GLU A 117 0.02 12.14 -11.29
N ALA A 118 -1.15 12.26 -11.93
CA ALA A 118 -1.24 12.48 -13.36
C ALA A 118 -0.56 13.80 -13.79
N SER A 119 -0.74 14.87 -13.01
CA SER A 119 -0.08 16.16 -13.28
C SER A 119 1.42 16.09 -13.08
N ALA A 120 1.89 15.42 -12.02
CA ALA A 120 3.31 15.23 -11.77
C ALA A 120 3.98 14.45 -12.91
N LEU A 121 3.34 13.37 -13.41
CA LEU A 121 3.81 12.61 -14.56
C LEU A 121 3.90 13.48 -15.83
N ALA A 122 2.87 14.28 -16.12
CA ALA A 122 2.87 15.15 -17.29
C ALA A 122 3.96 16.23 -17.23
N GLN A 123 4.28 16.74 -16.04
CA GLN A 123 5.36 17.70 -15.82
C GLN A 123 6.74 17.07 -15.95
N ALA A 124 6.91 15.83 -15.47
CA ALA A 124 8.17 15.10 -15.55
C ALA A 124 8.50 14.63 -16.98
N HIS A 125 7.48 14.39 -17.81
CA HIS A 125 7.63 13.87 -19.17
C HIS A 125 6.98 14.81 -20.22
N PRO A 126 7.50 16.04 -20.39
CA PRO A 126 6.96 16.97 -21.37
C PRO A 126 7.11 16.39 -22.79
N GLY A 127 6.05 16.47 -23.59
CA GLY A 127 6.02 15.93 -24.95
C GLY A 127 5.59 14.47 -25.08
N GLU A 128 5.21 13.80 -23.98
CA GLU A 128 4.62 12.47 -24.00
C GLU A 128 3.09 12.52 -23.79
N PRO A 129 2.27 12.71 -24.84
CA PRO A 129 0.81 12.83 -24.70
C PRO A 129 0.15 11.54 -24.20
N ASP A 130 0.85 10.41 -24.24
CA ASP A 130 0.38 9.12 -23.79
C ASP A 130 0.91 8.72 -22.39
N ILE A 131 1.51 9.65 -21.65
CA ILE A 131 2.06 9.40 -20.30
C ILE A 131 1.01 8.84 -19.35
N VAL A 132 -0.22 9.35 -19.40
CA VAL A 132 -1.38 8.83 -18.66
C VAL A 132 -2.47 8.47 -19.66
N LYS A 133 -2.84 7.20 -19.72
CA LYS A 133 -3.92 6.70 -20.58
C LYS A 133 -5.07 6.17 -19.75
N CYS A 134 -6.22 6.80 -19.88
CA CYS A 134 -7.44 6.36 -19.21
C CYS A 134 -8.31 5.53 -20.14
N LYS A 135 -8.79 4.37 -19.66
CA LYS A 135 -9.84 3.58 -20.32
C LYS A 135 -11.23 4.11 -19.95
N HIS A 136 -11.37 4.61 -18.73
CA HIS A 136 -12.52 5.32 -18.17
C HIS A 136 -12.06 6.09 -16.92
N ALA A 137 -12.96 6.87 -16.31
CA ALA A 137 -12.62 7.81 -15.22
C ALA A 137 -11.79 7.19 -14.07
N ASN A 138 -12.14 5.97 -13.63
CA ASN A 138 -11.46 5.29 -12.53
C ASN A 138 -10.35 4.33 -12.96
N ALA A 139 -9.99 4.29 -14.25
CA ALA A 139 -8.96 3.38 -14.75
C ALA A 139 -8.00 4.09 -15.70
N CYS A 140 -7.08 4.85 -15.10
CA CYS A 140 -5.94 5.47 -15.76
C CYS A 140 -4.66 4.69 -15.48
N TYR A 141 -3.74 4.71 -16.43
CA TYR A 141 -2.54 3.90 -16.43
C TYR A 141 -1.35 4.68 -16.98
N VAL A 142 -0.20 4.59 -16.31
CA VAL A 142 1.10 5.06 -16.77
C VAL A 142 1.47 4.34 -18.07
N LYS A 143 1.64 5.10 -19.16
CA LYS A 143 1.87 4.61 -20.53
C LYS A 143 0.86 3.54 -20.99
N GLY A 144 -0.35 3.53 -20.42
CA GLY A 144 -1.36 2.50 -20.68
C GLY A 144 -1.06 1.12 -20.08
N ARG A 145 -0.15 1.02 -19.11
CA ARG A 145 0.36 -0.25 -18.58
C ARG A 145 0.03 -0.52 -17.11
N LEU A 146 0.37 0.40 -16.21
CA LEU A 146 0.30 0.21 -14.76
C LEU A 146 -0.51 1.35 -14.13
N GLN A 147 -1.40 1.08 -13.17
CA GLN A 147 -2.15 2.14 -12.50
C GLN A 147 -1.34 2.80 -11.38
N PRO A 148 -0.65 2.04 -10.51
CA PRO A 148 0.30 2.63 -9.57
C PRO A 148 1.35 3.49 -10.27
N THR A 149 1.58 4.70 -9.74
CA THR A 149 2.68 5.58 -10.16
C THR A 149 3.95 5.36 -9.35
N ARG A 150 3.85 4.56 -8.28
CA ARG A 150 4.97 4.12 -7.46
C ARG A 150 4.83 2.64 -7.15
N ALA A 151 5.93 1.90 -7.25
CA ALA A 151 5.98 0.47 -6.97
C ALA A 151 7.43 -0.01 -6.84
N LEU A 152 7.62 -1.12 -6.12
CA LEU A 152 8.81 -1.96 -6.23
C LEU A 152 8.72 -2.79 -7.53
N GLY A 153 9.85 -3.11 -8.15
CA GLY A 153 9.90 -3.87 -9.41
C GLY A 153 9.47 -3.04 -10.62
N ASP A 154 8.65 -3.62 -11.51
CA ASP A 154 8.14 -2.99 -12.74
C ASP A 154 9.27 -2.35 -13.59
N ALA A 155 10.38 -3.08 -13.72
CA ALA A 155 11.65 -2.63 -14.29
C ALA A 155 11.50 -1.98 -15.68
N TYR A 156 10.61 -2.49 -16.53
CA TYR A 156 10.36 -1.97 -17.88
C TYR A 156 9.83 -0.52 -17.93
N LEU A 157 9.28 -0.01 -16.82
CA LEU A 157 8.85 1.39 -16.69
C LEU A 157 9.91 2.27 -16.04
N LYS A 158 11.00 1.69 -15.52
CA LYS A 158 12.05 2.40 -14.77
C LYS A 158 13.35 2.52 -15.55
N TYR A 159 13.76 1.47 -16.26
CA TYR A 159 15.07 1.42 -16.91
C TYR A 159 14.97 0.95 -18.36
N SER A 160 15.76 1.60 -19.22
CA SER A 160 15.70 1.41 -20.68
C SER A 160 16.12 0.02 -21.14
N GLU A 161 17.03 -0.63 -20.41
CA GLU A 161 17.52 -1.98 -20.68
C GLU A 161 16.42 -3.05 -20.60
N PHE A 162 15.34 -2.78 -19.86
CA PHE A 162 14.17 -3.67 -19.76
C PHE A 162 13.08 -3.33 -20.78
N ASN A 163 13.28 -2.33 -21.64
CA ASN A 163 12.33 -2.04 -22.69
C ASN A 163 12.36 -3.17 -23.73
N GLY A 164 11.25 -3.90 -23.83
CA GLY A 164 11.21 -5.08 -24.69
C GLY A 164 11.30 -4.75 -26.17
N ARG A 165 11.42 -5.79 -27.01
CA ARG A 165 11.46 -5.59 -28.47
C ARG A 165 10.07 -5.22 -29.02
N PRO A 166 9.96 -4.45 -30.11
CA PRO A 166 8.67 -4.08 -30.72
C PRO A 166 7.87 -5.27 -31.27
N ASN A 167 8.44 -6.48 -31.27
CA ASN A 167 7.78 -7.70 -31.69
C ASN A 167 6.82 -8.23 -30.61
N ARG A 168 5.51 -8.04 -30.81
CA ARG A 168 4.47 -8.47 -29.86
C ARG A 168 4.32 -9.99 -29.72
N SER A 169 4.82 -10.78 -30.67
CA SER A 169 4.78 -12.25 -30.56
C SER A 169 5.88 -12.81 -29.65
N ASP A 170 6.92 -12.01 -29.38
CA ASP A 170 8.03 -12.41 -28.52
C ASP A 170 7.80 -11.96 -27.07
N SER A 171 7.02 -12.77 -26.35
CA SER A 171 6.79 -12.54 -24.92
C SER A 171 8.05 -12.72 -24.05
N SER A 172 9.09 -13.36 -24.59
CA SER A 172 10.38 -13.58 -23.93
C SER A 172 11.22 -12.30 -23.86
N ALA A 173 11.01 -11.38 -24.82
CA ALA A 173 11.69 -10.09 -24.88
C ALA A 173 11.13 -9.04 -23.91
N GLY A 174 10.16 -9.39 -23.05
CA GLY A 174 9.56 -8.44 -22.12
C GLY A 174 8.51 -7.53 -22.77
N ARG A 175 8.35 -6.31 -22.27
CA ARG A 175 7.28 -5.40 -22.70
C ARG A 175 7.85 -4.15 -23.35
N TYR A 176 7.51 -3.95 -24.61
CA TYR A 176 7.88 -2.73 -25.33
C TYR A 176 6.96 -1.54 -25.01
N ILE A 177 7.60 -0.40 -24.75
CA ILE A 177 7.02 0.93 -24.67
C ILE A 177 7.52 1.73 -25.89
N PRO A 178 6.60 2.15 -26.79
CA PRO A 178 6.99 2.89 -27.98
C PRO A 178 7.44 4.33 -27.65
N PRO A 179 8.27 4.95 -28.49
CA PRO A 179 8.55 6.38 -28.42
C PRO A 179 7.28 7.25 -28.51
N PRO A 180 7.25 8.43 -27.88
CA PRO A 180 8.32 8.98 -27.03
C PRO A 180 8.49 8.15 -25.74
N TYR A 181 9.76 7.91 -25.36
CA TYR A 181 10.14 7.01 -24.28
C TYR A 181 11.24 7.62 -23.41
N THR A 182 10.87 8.16 -22.25
CA THR A 182 11.78 8.84 -21.31
C THR A 182 11.65 8.26 -19.89
N PRO A 183 11.98 6.97 -19.66
CA PRO A 183 11.97 6.41 -18.31
C PRO A 183 12.96 7.16 -17.40
N PRO A 184 12.79 7.12 -16.06
CA PRO A 184 11.78 6.35 -15.33
C PRO A 184 10.40 7.02 -15.28
N TYR A 185 9.35 6.22 -15.46
CA TYR A 185 7.95 6.68 -15.36
C TYR A 185 7.29 6.43 -14.00
N ILE A 186 7.89 5.55 -13.20
CA ILE A 186 7.43 5.23 -11.85
C ILE A 186 8.65 5.17 -10.93
N THR A 187 8.43 5.30 -9.62
CA THR A 187 9.51 5.21 -8.63
C THR A 187 9.18 4.22 -7.51
N ALA A 188 10.22 3.63 -6.92
CA ALA A 188 10.11 2.88 -5.67
C ALA A 188 10.20 3.76 -4.42
N THR A 189 10.59 5.03 -4.57
CA THR A 189 10.74 5.97 -3.46
C THR A 189 9.37 6.23 -2.80
N PRO A 190 9.20 5.90 -1.50
CA PRO A 190 7.92 6.05 -0.83
C PRO A 190 7.66 7.53 -0.50
N GLU A 191 6.39 7.91 -0.42
CA GLU A 191 6.00 9.06 0.39
C GLU A 191 6.02 8.65 1.86
N VAL A 192 6.76 9.38 2.69
CA VAL A 192 6.82 9.14 4.13
C VAL A 192 6.11 10.26 4.87
N ARG A 193 5.09 9.92 5.66
CA ARG A 193 4.39 10.82 6.58
C ARG A 193 4.72 10.47 8.01
N VAL A 194 4.82 11.49 8.86
CA VAL A 194 5.06 11.34 10.30
C VAL A 194 3.89 11.95 11.04
N TYR A 195 3.35 11.18 11.97
CA TYR A 195 2.30 11.61 12.88
C TYR A 195 2.89 11.65 14.29
N GLU A 196 3.14 12.86 14.76
CA GLU A 196 3.56 13.14 16.14
C GLU A 196 2.33 13.02 17.05
N ASP A 197 2.53 12.49 18.25
CA ASP A 197 1.54 12.38 19.33
C ASP A 197 0.25 11.58 19.01
N ILE A 198 0.16 10.93 17.84
CA ILE A 198 -1.03 10.15 17.47
C ILE A 198 -1.24 8.94 18.37
N LEU A 199 -0.16 8.46 19.01
CA LEU A 199 -0.20 7.39 20.01
C LEU A 199 -0.61 7.89 21.40
N ASP A 200 -0.50 9.20 21.64
CA ASP A 200 -0.94 9.84 22.88
C ASP A 200 -2.41 10.30 22.80
N ASP A 201 -3.00 10.28 21.61
CA ASP A 201 -4.41 10.57 21.39
C ASP A 201 -5.28 9.39 21.84
N PRO A 202 -6.03 9.49 22.95
CA PRO A 202 -6.84 8.39 23.47
C PRO A 202 -8.02 8.03 22.56
N SER A 203 -8.34 8.86 21.56
CA SER A 203 -9.33 8.51 20.54
C SER A 203 -8.75 7.61 19.46
N ALA A 204 -7.43 7.59 19.24
CA ALA A 204 -6.78 6.80 18.21
C ALA A 204 -6.59 5.34 18.66
N GLU A 205 -7.49 4.45 18.24
CA GLU A 205 -7.55 3.08 18.80
C GLU A 205 -6.87 2.02 17.92
N PHE A 206 -6.90 2.20 16.61
CA PHE A 206 -6.37 1.21 15.66
C PHE A 206 -6.02 1.80 14.31
N VAL A 207 -5.13 1.14 13.57
CA VAL A 207 -4.79 1.45 12.18
C VAL A 207 -5.15 0.25 11.30
N ILE A 208 -5.83 0.52 10.19
CA ILE A 208 -6.09 -0.44 9.11
C ILE A 208 -5.04 -0.20 8.01
N LEU A 209 -4.27 -1.22 7.68
CA LEU A 209 -3.46 -1.26 6.46
C LEU A 209 -4.14 -2.24 5.51
N ALA A 210 -4.44 -1.82 4.29
CA ALA A 210 -5.01 -2.75 3.30
C ALA A 210 -4.60 -2.44 1.86
N SER A 211 -4.69 -3.45 1.01
CA SER A 211 -4.55 -3.31 -0.44
C SER A 211 -5.77 -2.61 -1.05
N ASP A 212 -5.61 -2.09 -2.27
CA ASP A 212 -6.68 -1.53 -3.09
C ASP A 212 -7.88 -2.48 -3.26
N GLY A 213 -7.65 -3.80 -3.29
CA GLY A 213 -8.75 -4.79 -3.32
C GLY A 213 -9.78 -4.61 -2.19
N VAL A 214 -9.39 -4.06 -1.03
CA VAL A 214 -10.33 -3.67 0.03
C VAL A 214 -10.86 -2.25 -0.20
N TRP A 215 -9.98 -1.29 -0.46
CA TRP A 215 -10.34 0.13 -0.56
C TRP A 215 -11.18 0.51 -1.78
N ASP A 216 -11.13 -0.29 -2.86
CA ASP A 216 -12.00 -0.15 -4.02
C ASP A 216 -13.44 -0.61 -3.73
N LEU A 217 -13.65 -1.37 -2.64
CA LEU A 217 -14.96 -1.91 -2.25
C LEU A 217 -15.50 -1.29 -0.95
N CYS A 218 -14.64 -0.76 -0.10
CA CYS A 218 -15.01 -0.14 1.17
C CYS A 218 -14.43 1.27 1.27
N SER A 219 -15.28 2.23 1.61
CA SER A 219 -14.81 3.56 2.01
C SER A 219 -14.01 3.49 3.32
N ASN A 220 -13.14 4.49 3.53
CA ASN A 220 -12.37 4.61 4.77
C ASN A 220 -13.29 4.58 6.00
N GLU A 221 -14.39 5.32 5.95
CA GLU A 221 -15.34 5.44 7.05
C GLU A 221 -16.15 4.17 7.27
N GLU A 222 -16.50 3.44 6.21
CA GLU A 222 -17.17 2.14 6.34
C GLU A 222 -16.25 1.12 7.03
N ALA A 223 -15.00 1.00 6.57
CA ALA A 223 -14.03 0.07 7.13
C ALA A 223 -13.73 0.40 8.60
N VAL A 224 -13.49 1.67 8.92
CA VAL A 224 -13.24 2.11 10.30
C VAL A 224 -14.45 1.90 11.19
N ARG A 225 -15.68 2.20 10.74
CA ARG A 225 -16.87 1.92 11.55
C ARG A 225 -17.10 0.43 11.77
N PHE A 226 -16.83 -0.40 10.76
CA PHE A 226 -16.93 -1.85 10.89
C PHE A 226 -15.97 -2.36 11.97
N VAL A 227 -14.69 -2.00 11.87
CA VAL A 227 -13.64 -2.43 12.82
C VAL A 227 -13.89 -1.83 14.21
N GLY A 228 -14.23 -0.55 14.30
CA GLY A 228 -14.49 0.14 15.56
C GLY A 228 -15.67 -0.43 16.33
N ARG A 229 -16.77 -0.79 15.65
CA ARG A 229 -17.90 -1.48 16.30
C ARG A 229 -17.48 -2.84 16.85
N ALA A 230 -16.76 -3.63 16.05
CA ALA A 230 -16.26 -4.93 16.49
C ALA A 230 -15.38 -4.80 17.74
N ILE A 231 -14.50 -3.80 17.80
CA ILE A 231 -13.67 -3.49 18.98
C ILE A 231 -14.54 -3.08 20.17
N ALA A 232 -15.49 -2.16 19.99
CA ALA A 232 -16.31 -1.65 21.08
C ALA A 232 -17.25 -2.72 21.67
N ASP A 233 -17.65 -3.70 20.86
CA ASP A 233 -18.44 -4.85 21.28
C ASP A 233 -17.59 -5.98 21.90
N GLY A 234 -16.26 -5.80 22.00
CA GLY A 234 -15.33 -6.81 22.54
C GLY A 234 -15.09 -7.99 21.60
N ASP A 235 -15.46 -7.84 20.32
CA ASP A 235 -15.42 -8.86 19.28
C ASP A 235 -14.37 -8.49 18.22
N SER A 236 -13.14 -8.21 18.65
CA SER A 236 -12.03 -7.86 17.75
C SER A 236 -11.30 -9.08 17.17
N MET A 237 -11.69 -10.29 17.57
CA MET A 237 -11.08 -11.52 17.09
C MET A 237 -11.31 -11.69 15.58
N HIS A 238 -10.23 -11.98 14.83
CA HIS A 238 -10.23 -12.09 13.37
C HIS A 238 -10.81 -10.86 12.63
N VAL A 239 -10.76 -9.66 13.22
CA VAL A 239 -11.39 -8.46 12.64
C VAL A 239 -10.89 -8.13 11.24
N SER A 240 -9.61 -8.38 10.93
CA SER A 240 -9.05 -8.21 9.59
C SER A 240 -9.71 -9.14 8.55
N GLN A 241 -9.88 -10.42 8.89
CA GLN A 241 -10.55 -11.39 8.02
C GLN A 241 -12.04 -11.04 7.85
N ARG A 242 -12.68 -10.59 8.93
CA ARG A 242 -14.09 -10.17 8.90
C ARG A 242 -14.29 -8.91 8.08
N LEU A 243 -13.34 -7.97 8.09
CA LEU A 243 -13.37 -6.80 7.21
C LEU A 243 -13.31 -7.21 5.74
N ILE A 244 -12.43 -8.16 5.38
CA ILE A 244 -12.37 -8.72 4.01
C ILE A 244 -13.69 -9.41 3.65
N ALA A 245 -14.25 -10.19 4.58
CA ALA A 245 -15.54 -10.84 4.37
C ALA A 245 -16.67 -9.82 4.17
N HIS A 246 -16.69 -8.74 4.94
CA HIS A 246 -17.64 -7.63 4.81
C HIS A 246 -17.52 -6.95 3.44
N ALA A 247 -16.31 -6.63 2.98
CA ALA A 247 -16.07 -6.05 1.66
C ALA A 247 -16.61 -6.95 0.53
N LEU A 248 -16.36 -8.26 0.62
CA LEU A 248 -16.88 -9.24 -0.34
C LEU A 248 -18.41 -9.37 -0.26
N GLN A 249 -19.00 -9.32 0.92
CA GLN A 249 -20.46 -9.37 1.09
C GLN A 249 -21.14 -8.14 0.45
N CYS A 250 -20.63 -6.93 0.71
CA CYS A 250 -21.12 -5.71 0.07
C CYS A 250 -21.00 -5.83 -1.46
N ARG A 251 -19.84 -6.28 -1.95
CA ARG A 251 -19.61 -6.41 -3.38
C ARG A 251 -20.48 -7.47 -4.05
N ALA A 252 -20.66 -8.61 -3.41
CA ALA A 252 -21.53 -9.68 -3.90
C ALA A 252 -22.98 -9.18 -4.02
N LYS A 253 -23.46 -8.46 -2.99
CA LYS A 253 -24.79 -7.83 -2.99
C LYS A 253 -24.97 -6.83 -4.14
N ASP A 254 -24.00 -5.94 -4.36
CA ASP A 254 -24.06 -4.95 -5.45
C ASP A 254 -24.12 -5.59 -6.84
N LEU A 255 -23.51 -6.78 -6.98
CA LEU A 255 -23.49 -7.54 -8.23
C LEU A 255 -24.67 -8.52 -8.35
N GLY A 256 -25.52 -8.64 -7.34
CA GLY A 256 -26.58 -9.65 -7.30
C GLY A 256 -26.05 -11.08 -7.28
N MET A 257 -24.88 -11.30 -6.69
CA MET A 257 -24.21 -12.61 -6.56
C MET A 257 -24.16 -13.05 -5.09
N THR A 258 -23.95 -14.34 -4.85
CA THR A 258 -23.51 -14.86 -3.56
C THR A 258 -22.00 -14.62 -3.36
N VAL A 259 -21.54 -14.65 -2.10
CA VAL A 259 -20.11 -14.52 -1.79
C VAL A 259 -19.34 -15.72 -2.34
N GLU A 260 -19.95 -16.91 -2.31
CA GLU A 260 -19.41 -18.16 -2.84
C GLU A 260 -19.18 -18.06 -4.36
N GLU A 261 -20.18 -17.58 -5.11
CA GLU A 261 -20.05 -17.37 -6.56
C GLU A 261 -18.98 -16.32 -6.88
N LEU A 262 -18.92 -15.23 -6.11
CA LEU A 262 -17.93 -14.18 -6.30
C LEU A 262 -16.50 -14.72 -6.08
N ARG A 263 -16.29 -15.48 -5.01
CA ARG A 263 -14.99 -16.10 -4.69
C ARG A 263 -14.59 -17.21 -5.67
N ALA A 264 -15.56 -17.93 -6.22
CA ALA A 264 -15.32 -19.02 -7.17
C ALA A 264 -14.91 -18.55 -8.57
N LEU A 265 -14.89 -17.24 -8.84
CA LEU A 265 -14.49 -16.71 -10.13
C LEU A 265 -13.03 -17.07 -10.45
N PRO A 266 -12.75 -17.69 -11.61
CA PRO A 266 -11.40 -18.09 -11.96
C PRO A 266 -10.49 -16.87 -12.17
N PRO A 267 -9.18 -17.00 -11.92
CA PRO A 267 -8.22 -15.94 -12.22
C PRO A 267 -8.37 -15.44 -13.66
N GLY A 268 -8.48 -14.13 -13.84
CA GLY A 268 -8.63 -13.53 -15.16
C GLY A 268 -9.52 -12.30 -15.18
N LYS A 269 -9.91 -11.89 -16.39
CA LYS A 269 -10.66 -10.65 -16.61
C LYS A 269 -12.01 -10.62 -15.90
N SER A 270 -12.73 -11.75 -15.84
CA SER A 270 -14.04 -11.84 -15.19
C SER A 270 -13.97 -11.61 -13.68
N ARG A 271 -12.94 -12.15 -13.01
CA ARG A 271 -12.67 -11.90 -11.58
C ARG A 271 -12.24 -10.45 -11.38
N ARG A 272 -11.19 -10.00 -12.08
CA ARG A 272 -10.62 -8.64 -11.94
C ARG A 272 -11.59 -7.50 -12.27
N SER A 273 -12.63 -7.74 -13.07
CA SER A 273 -13.69 -6.74 -13.28
C SER A 273 -14.68 -6.64 -12.12
N LYS A 274 -14.68 -7.61 -11.20
CA LYS A 274 -15.60 -7.72 -10.07
C LYS A 274 -14.91 -7.46 -8.73
N HIS A 275 -13.74 -8.03 -8.49
CA HIS A 275 -12.92 -7.75 -7.32
C HIS A 275 -11.45 -8.11 -7.56
N ASP A 276 -10.56 -7.59 -6.72
CA ASP A 276 -9.15 -7.97 -6.71
C ASP A 276 -8.78 -8.86 -5.50
N ASP A 277 -7.50 -9.23 -5.40
CA ASP A 277 -6.93 -9.85 -4.21
C ASP A 277 -6.97 -8.86 -3.04
N MET A 278 -7.42 -9.33 -1.87
CA MET A 278 -7.64 -8.50 -0.70
C MET A 278 -6.70 -8.90 0.42
N THR A 279 -5.93 -7.94 0.91
CA THR A 279 -5.12 -8.09 2.12
C THR A 279 -5.48 -6.95 3.06
N ALA A 280 -5.71 -7.26 4.34
CA ALA A 280 -5.95 -6.28 5.39
C ALA A 280 -5.25 -6.69 6.68
N LEU A 281 -4.68 -5.72 7.37
CA LEU A 281 -4.11 -5.82 8.71
C LEU A 281 -4.73 -4.75 9.59
N VAL A 282 -5.18 -5.13 10.78
CA VAL A 282 -5.66 -4.19 11.79
C VAL A 282 -4.70 -4.22 12.97
N VAL A 283 -4.04 -3.09 13.23
CA VAL A 283 -3.08 -2.91 14.32
C VAL A 283 -3.75 -2.09 15.41
N MET A 284 -3.89 -2.65 16.61
CA MET A 284 -4.41 -1.92 17.78
C MET A 284 -3.31 -1.04 18.37
N LEU A 285 -3.62 0.22 18.68
CA LEU A 285 -2.65 1.21 19.22
C LEU A 285 -2.62 1.29 20.76
N GLN A 286 -3.52 0.55 21.43
CA GLN A 286 -3.70 0.34 22.88
C GLN A 286 -4.76 1.19 23.60
N GLY A 287 -5.54 0.50 24.44
CA GLY A 287 -6.19 1.07 25.62
C GLY A 287 -5.23 1.01 26.81
N GLY A 288 -5.13 2.10 27.57
CA GLY A 288 -4.23 2.22 28.71
C GLY A 288 -4.55 1.29 29.89
N ALA A 289 -3.48 0.97 30.63
CA ALA A 289 -3.41 0.35 31.96
C ALA A 289 -3.41 -1.20 32.06
N ALA A 290 -2.27 -1.81 31.73
CA ALA A 290 -1.58 -2.74 32.63
C ALA A 290 -0.11 -2.84 32.18
N GLY A 291 0.82 -2.59 33.10
CA GLY A 291 2.24 -2.73 32.85
C GLY A 291 2.58 -4.15 32.43
N VAL A 292 2.88 -4.32 31.16
CA VAL A 292 3.68 -5.43 30.67
C VAL A 292 4.80 -4.73 29.91
N GLU A 293 5.97 -4.64 30.53
CA GLU A 293 7.18 -4.31 29.78
C GLU A 293 7.28 -5.28 28.59
N PRO A 294 7.66 -4.80 27.40
CA PRO A 294 7.92 -5.71 26.31
C PRO A 294 9.11 -6.57 26.73
N GLU A 295 8.87 -7.85 27.00
CA GLU A 295 9.93 -8.83 27.08
C GLU A 295 10.56 -8.88 25.68
N CYS A 296 11.64 -8.11 25.50
CA CYS A 296 12.53 -8.30 24.37
C CYS A 296 13.01 -9.74 24.48
N ALA A 297 12.37 -10.65 23.74
CA ALA A 297 12.92 -11.96 23.48
C ALA A 297 14.33 -11.71 22.91
N ALA A 298 15.34 -11.91 23.74
CA ALA A 298 16.72 -11.84 23.34
C ALA A 298 16.87 -12.83 22.18
N ALA A 299 17.04 -12.30 20.97
CA ALA A 299 17.46 -13.11 19.85
C ALA A 299 18.77 -13.77 20.26
N ASN A 300 18.75 -15.10 20.32
CA ASN A 300 19.92 -15.91 20.62
C ASN A 300 21.01 -15.55 19.59
N PRO A 301 22.20 -15.05 19.97
CA PRO A 301 23.17 -14.46 19.02
C PRO A 301 23.85 -15.43 18.05
N GLN A 302 23.32 -16.65 17.85
CA GLN A 302 24.01 -17.70 17.11
C GLN A 302 23.40 -18.07 15.75
N ASP A 303 22.21 -17.57 15.39
CA ASP A 303 21.62 -17.86 14.07
C ASP A 303 21.32 -16.59 13.29
N GLY A 304 22.26 -16.21 12.41
CA GLY A 304 22.05 -15.14 11.44
C GLY A 304 23.32 -14.38 11.08
N LYS A 305 24.31 -15.06 10.49
CA LYS A 305 25.35 -14.36 9.73
C LYS A 305 24.66 -13.62 8.57
N VAL A 306 24.44 -12.32 8.76
CA VAL A 306 24.18 -11.39 7.66
C VAL A 306 25.46 -11.38 6.82
N ASP A 307 25.35 -11.80 5.58
CA ASP A 307 26.44 -11.64 4.62
C ASP A 307 26.70 -10.14 4.39
N THR A 308 27.81 -9.66 4.94
CA THR A 308 28.26 -8.27 4.83
C THR A 308 29.28 -8.08 3.70
N SER A 309 29.40 -9.03 2.76
CA SER A 309 30.46 -8.96 1.73
C SER A 309 30.21 -7.98 0.58
N ILE A 310 29.25 -7.06 0.69
CA ILE A 310 29.08 -5.98 -0.28
C ILE A 310 29.60 -4.68 0.35
N ASP A 311 30.86 -4.39 0.05
CA ASP A 311 31.52 -3.14 0.41
C ASP A 311 30.79 -1.95 -0.27
N PRO A 312 30.24 -1.00 0.50
CA PRO A 312 29.47 0.13 -0.02
C PRO A 312 30.34 1.22 -0.68
N THR A 313 31.65 1.03 -0.83
CA THR A 313 32.57 2.03 -1.39
C THR A 313 33.00 1.80 -2.84
N ILE A 314 32.57 0.71 -3.48
CA ILE A 314 33.00 0.37 -4.85
C ILE A 314 32.17 1.15 -5.89
N PRO A 315 32.78 2.05 -6.71
CA PRO A 315 32.09 2.76 -7.77
C PRO A 315 31.73 1.84 -8.96
N PRO A 316 30.78 2.22 -9.83
CA PRO A 316 30.26 1.35 -10.89
C PRO A 316 31.22 0.96 -12.03
N GLU A 317 32.44 1.50 -12.06
CA GLU A 317 33.32 1.43 -13.24
C GLU A 317 34.34 0.27 -13.23
N GLU A 318 34.42 -0.57 -12.19
CA GLU A 318 35.41 -1.67 -12.10
C GLU A 318 34.83 -3.09 -12.27
N TRP A 319 33.64 -3.27 -12.86
CA TRP A 319 33.06 -4.60 -13.09
C TRP A 319 33.31 -5.14 -14.52
N GLY A 320 34.49 -4.84 -15.08
CA GLY A 320 34.91 -5.31 -16.40
C GLY A 320 36.26 -6.03 -16.37
N GLU A 321 36.26 -7.22 -16.98
CA GLU A 321 37.40 -8.05 -17.41
C GLU A 321 38.08 -8.97 -16.38
N GLY A 322 37.99 -10.28 -16.64
CA GLY A 322 38.97 -11.26 -16.16
C GLY A 322 38.37 -12.55 -15.62
N GLY A 323 38.22 -13.57 -16.47
CA GLY A 323 37.82 -14.90 -16.00
C GLY A 323 37.61 -15.91 -17.11
N THR A 324 38.67 -16.19 -17.86
CA THR A 324 38.78 -17.22 -18.90
C THR A 324 38.27 -18.61 -18.50
N ALA A 325 37.77 -19.31 -19.51
CA ALA A 325 37.42 -20.72 -19.56
C ALA A 325 38.42 -21.66 -18.87
N MET A 326 37.90 -22.79 -18.35
CA MET A 326 38.43 -24.17 -18.50
C MET A 326 37.62 -25.15 -17.63
N GLY A 327 37.21 -26.27 -18.21
CA GLY A 327 36.74 -27.47 -17.50
C GLY A 327 35.30 -27.89 -17.80
#